data_AF-A0A944WIZ9-F1
#
_entry.id   AF-A0A944WIZ9-F1
#
_cell.length_a   1.000
_cell.length_b   1.000
_cell.length_c   1.000
_cell.angle_alpha   90.00
_cell.angle_beta   90.00
_cell.angle_gamma   90.00
#
_symmetry.space_group_name_H-M   'P 1'
#
loop_
_entity.id
_entity.type
_entity.pdbx_description
1 polymer ?
#
loop_
_entity_poly.entity_id
_entity_poly.type
_entity_poly.pdbx_seq_one_letter_code
_entity_poly.pdbx_strand_id
1 'polypeptide(L)'
;MDARIAAVIVAIGGLGLPLTANGASYRTQNFMVTADTPRLAREVALAAETYRHGLSRQWLGYDLKPWSAPVPIQVNVASHLGAGGVTSFIFESGVPKHWQMTIQGSRQRVLDSVLPHEVSHTVFATHFGRPLPRWADEGACTTVEHNSEKQKQHKLLLRYLTTARGIPFNKMLRMKEYPRDIMTLYSQGFSVSQYLIAHHGKRTFIKFLEDAMSSGNWDLAINKHYPFTGASDLQVKWVAWLGKGSPQVSMPATLATFIATGKPADEEHPADVGWVARRR
;
A
#
# COMPACT_ATOMS: atom_id res chain seq x y z
N MET A 1 -18.78 23.77 13.33
CA MET A 1 -17.51 23.27 12.75
C MET A 1 -17.02 22.17 13.67
N ASP A 2 -17.51 20.94 13.48
CA ASP A 2 -17.21 19.84 14.39
C ASP A 2 -15.99 19.10 13.87
N ALA A 3 -14.83 19.36 14.48
CA ALA A 3 -13.62 18.57 14.27
C ALA A 3 -13.83 17.18 14.91
N ARG A 4 -14.44 16.26 14.17
CA ARG A 4 -14.45 14.84 14.54
C ARG A 4 -13.02 14.31 14.40
N ILE A 5 -12.33 14.17 15.53
CA ILE A 5 -11.05 13.46 15.60
C ILE A 5 -11.33 11.99 15.26
N ALA A 6 -11.06 11.60 14.02
CA ALA A 6 -11.14 10.20 13.60
C ALA A 6 -9.78 9.56 13.88
N ALA A 7 -9.72 8.73 14.92
CA ALA A 7 -8.59 7.83 15.15
C ALA A 7 -8.63 6.71 14.10
N VAL A 8 -7.60 6.62 13.27
CA VAL A 8 -7.42 5.51 12.34
C VAL A 8 -6.52 4.51 13.03
N ILE A 9 -7.07 3.36 13.41
CA ILE A 9 -6.30 2.18 13.82
C ILE A 9 -6.41 1.19 12.68
N VAL A 10 -5.26 0.80 12.13
CA VAL A 10 -5.16 -0.30 11.17
C VAL A 10 -4.33 -1.38 11.84
N ALA A 11 -4.90 -2.57 12.07
CA ALA A 11 -4.25 -3.65 12.80
C ALA A 11 -4.33 -4.99 12.04
N ILE A 12 -3.19 -5.63 11.84
CA ILE A 12 -3.07 -7.02 11.39
C ILE A 12 -2.73 -7.89 12.62
N GLY A 13 -3.74 -8.62 13.12
CA GLY A 13 -3.58 -9.68 14.11
C GLY A 13 -3.49 -9.21 15.58
N GLY A 14 -3.83 -10.13 16.50
CA GLY A 14 -3.94 -9.86 17.94
C GLY A 14 -2.58 -9.62 18.60
N LEU A 15 -2.39 -8.42 19.16
CA LEU A 15 -1.21 -8.03 19.92
C LEU A 15 -1.41 -8.31 21.41
N GLY A 16 -0.44 -8.98 22.03
CA GLY A 16 -0.24 -8.97 23.48
C GLY A 16 0.45 -7.66 23.91
N LEU A 17 0.13 -7.18 25.11
CA LEU A 17 0.73 -5.98 25.70
C LEU A 17 2.26 -6.11 25.83
N PRO A 18 3.05 -5.08 25.50
CA PRO A 18 4.51 -5.17 25.54
C PRO A 18 5.05 -5.07 26.98
N LEU A 19 5.97 -5.98 27.31
CA LEU A 19 6.92 -5.83 28.41
C LEU A 19 7.95 -4.77 28.03
N THR A 20 8.12 -3.73 28.85
CA THR A 20 9.13 -2.69 28.66
C THR A 20 10.52 -3.24 28.92
N ALA A 21 11.20 -3.74 27.89
CA ALA A 21 12.65 -3.93 27.89
C ALA A 21 13.32 -2.67 27.32
N ASN A 22 14.48 -2.27 27.86
CA ASN A 22 15.30 -1.16 27.36
C ASN A 22 15.76 -1.45 25.91
N GLY A 23 14.91 -1.12 24.92
CA GLY A 23 15.19 -1.31 23.51
C GLY A 23 16.20 -0.29 22.99
N ALA A 24 17.09 -0.72 22.10
CA ALA A 24 17.97 0.18 21.36
C ALA A 24 17.17 0.95 20.31
N SER A 25 17.51 2.23 20.14
CA SER A 25 16.84 3.12 19.18
C SER A 25 17.76 3.54 18.04
N TYR A 26 17.22 3.67 16.83
CA TYR A 26 17.91 4.26 15.68
C TYR A 26 16.99 5.23 14.94
N ARG A 27 17.52 6.42 14.62
CA ARG A 27 16.77 7.51 13.99
C ARG A 27 17.26 7.76 12.56
N THR A 28 16.32 7.95 11.64
CA THR A 28 16.54 8.46 10.28
C THR A 28 15.73 9.75 10.09
N GLN A 29 15.61 10.23 8.85
CA GLN A 29 14.85 11.44 8.52
C GLN A 29 13.36 11.27 8.84
N ASN A 30 12.79 10.12 8.48
CA ASN A 30 11.36 9.85 8.53
C ASN A 30 10.94 8.82 9.58
N PHE A 31 11.89 8.12 10.21
CA PHE A 31 11.58 7.05 11.16
C PHE A 31 12.45 7.09 12.43
N MET A 32 11.87 6.66 13.54
CA MET A 32 12.55 6.42 14.81
C MET A 32 12.20 5.02 15.28
N VAL A 33 13.14 4.10 15.17
CA VAL A 33 12.88 2.68 15.40
C VAL A 33 13.47 2.24 16.73
N THR A 34 12.66 1.58 17.55
CA THR A 34 13.06 0.93 18.80
C THR A 34 12.95 -0.59 18.65
N ALA A 35 14.02 -1.31 18.97
CA ALA A 35 14.09 -2.77 18.87
C ALA A 35 15.03 -3.37 19.92
N ASP A 36 15.04 -4.70 20.07
CA ASP A 36 15.87 -5.39 21.07
C ASP A 36 17.38 -5.18 20.90
N THR A 37 17.85 -4.89 19.68
CA THR A 37 19.28 -4.66 19.39
C THR A 37 19.50 -3.43 18.51
N PRO A 38 20.64 -2.71 18.66
CA PRO A 38 20.96 -1.56 17.81
C PRO A 38 21.05 -1.93 16.33
N ARG A 39 21.53 -3.15 16.03
CA ARG A 39 21.61 -3.67 14.66
C ARG A 39 20.23 -3.79 14.01
N LEU A 40 19.27 -4.38 14.73
CA LEU A 40 17.91 -4.55 14.23
C LEU A 40 17.20 -3.20 14.08
N ALA A 41 17.35 -2.29 15.05
CA ALA A 41 16.79 -0.94 14.97
C ALA A 41 17.29 -0.19 13.73
N ARG A 42 18.62 -0.22 13.48
CA ARG A 42 19.23 0.38 12.28
C ARG A 42 18.73 -0.26 11.00
N GLU A 43 18.67 -1.59 10.94
CA GLU A 43 18.23 -2.31 9.75
C GLU A 43 16.79 -1.95 9.37
N VAL A 44 15.86 -2.02 10.32
CA VAL A 44 14.45 -1.69 10.08
C VAL A 44 14.30 -0.22 9.70
N ALA A 45 15.04 0.70 10.34
CA ALA A 45 14.97 2.13 10.00
C ALA A 45 15.41 2.41 8.56
N LEU A 46 16.51 1.81 8.10
CA LEU A 46 16.99 1.98 6.73
C LEU A 46 16.07 1.30 5.70
N ALA A 47 15.51 0.13 6.05
CA ALA A 47 14.52 -0.54 5.22
C ALA A 47 13.23 0.31 5.09
N ALA A 48 12.79 0.94 6.18
CA ALA A 48 11.61 1.80 6.19
C ALA A 48 11.77 3.02 5.26
N GLU A 49 12.94 3.67 5.27
CA GLU A 49 13.24 4.76 4.31
C GLU A 49 13.21 4.28 2.86
N THR A 50 13.80 3.10 2.61
CA THR A 50 13.83 2.49 1.28
C THR A 50 12.40 2.18 0.78
N TYR A 51 11.58 1.59 1.64
CA TYR A 51 10.18 1.30 1.34
C TYR A 51 9.38 2.58 1.14
N ARG A 52 9.53 3.59 2.00
CA ARG A 52 8.82 4.86 1.87
C ARG A 52 9.10 5.51 0.52
N HIS A 53 10.37 5.62 0.13
CA HIS A 53 10.76 6.18 -1.17
C HIS A 53 10.21 5.33 -2.33
N GLY A 54 10.49 4.02 -2.33
CA GLY A 54 10.08 3.12 -3.42
C GLY A 54 8.55 3.04 -3.59
N LEU A 55 7.81 2.92 -2.49
CA LEU A 55 6.35 2.83 -2.49
C LEU A 55 5.71 4.15 -2.90
N SER A 56 6.24 5.31 -2.48
CA SER A 56 5.75 6.61 -2.95
C SER A 56 5.85 6.72 -4.48
N ARG A 57 7.00 6.36 -5.06
CA ARG A 57 7.21 6.40 -6.52
C ARG A 57 6.35 5.38 -7.28
N GLN A 58 6.16 4.19 -6.72
CA GLN A 58 5.34 3.14 -7.35
C GLN A 58 3.85 3.49 -7.32
N TRP A 59 3.32 3.92 -6.18
CA TRP A 59 1.90 4.23 -6.01
C TRP A 59 1.54 5.59 -6.59
N LEU A 60 2.31 6.62 -6.26
CA LEU A 60 1.96 8.02 -6.50
C LEU A 60 2.67 8.61 -7.71
N GLY A 61 3.85 8.09 -8.05
CA GLY A 61 4.68 8.60 -9.14
C GLY A 61 5.61 9.76 -8.75
N TYR A 62 5.63 10.15 -7.47
CA TYR A 62 6.48 11.21 -6.94
C TYR A 62 6.96 10.87 -5.52
N ASP A 63 7.95 11.62 -5.04
CA ASP A 63 8.49 11.46 -3.69
C ASP A 63 7.72 12.31 -2.69
N LEU A 64 7.33 11.70 -1.57
CA LEU A 64 6.72 12.43 -0.47
C LEU A 64 7.78 13.29 0.24
N LYS A 65 7.45 14.58 0.46
CA LYS A 65 8.24 15.47 1.31
C LYS A 65 8.49 14.84 2.69
N PRO A 66 9.64 15.08 3.34
CA PRO A 66 9.89 14.59 4.68
C PRO A 66 8.77 14.99 5.65
N TRP A 67 8.43 14.09 6.59
CA TRP A 67 7.46 14.42 7.63
C TRP A 67 8.08 15.39 8.65
N SER A 68 7.23 16.22 9.28
CA SER A 68 7.68 17.19 10.30
C SER A 68 8.26 16.52 11.55
N ALA A 69 7.85 15.27 11.81
CA ALA A 69 8.40 14.41 12.86
C ALA A 69 8.50 12.98 12.31
N PRO A 70 9.55 12.23 12.68
CA PRO A 70 9.67 10.84 12.26
C PRO A 70 8.57 9.97 12.87
N VAL A 71 8.14 8.96 12.12
CA VAL A 71 7.19 7.93 12.57
C VAL A 71 7.91 7.02 13.58
N PRO A 72 7.43 6.89 14.83
CA PRO A 72 7.98 5.94 15.77
C PRO A 72 7.55 4.51 15.40
N ILE A 73 8.51 3.58 15.37
CA ILE A 73 8.28 2.15 15.12
C ILE A 73 8.80 1.34 16.32
N GLN A 74 7.93 0.62 16.99
CA GLN A 74 8.30 -0.42 17.95
C GLN A 74 8.39 -1.78 17.25
N VAL A 75 9.51 -2.47 17.39
CA VAL A 75 9.78 -3.73 16.67
C VAL A 75 9.99 -4.87 17.64
N ASN A 76 9.17 -5.92 17.52
CA ASN A 76 9.27 -7.14 18.31
C ASN A 76 9.58 -8.34 17.40
N VAL A 77 10.81 -8.86 17.45
CA VAL A 77 11.23 -9.96 16.58
C VAL A 77 11.42 -11.24 17.37
N ALA A 78 10.67 -12.28 17.00
CA ALA A 78 10.92 -13.65 17.44
C ALA A 78 10.40 -14.66 16.42
N SER A 79 11.05 -15.81 16.30
CA SER A 79 10.73 -16.84 15.28
C SER A 79 9.32 -17.43 15.41
N HIS A 80 8.77 -17.45 16.61
CA HIS A 80 7.44 -18.00 16.91
C HIS A 80 6.30 -16.97 16.78
N LEU A 81 6.61 -15.68 16.62
CA LEU A 81 5.59 -14.65 16.50
C LEU A 81 4.97 -14.67 15.09
N GLY A 82 3.65 -14.57 15.04
CA GLY A 82 2.92 -14.32 13.80
C GLY A 82 3.32 -12.97 13.21
N ALA A 83 3.42 -12.89 11.88
CA ALA A 83 3.65 -11.63 11.18
C ALA A 83 2.42 -10.73 11.35
N GLY A 84 2.63 -9.52 11.85
CA GLY A 84 1.55 -8.56 12.06
C GLY A 84 2.07 -7.19 12.47
N GLY A 85 1.27 -6.18 12.22
CA GLY A 85 1.58 -4.80 12.49
C GLY A 85 0.34 -4.00 12.82
N VAL A 86 0.54 -2.86 13.46
CA VAL A 86 -0.50 -1.86 13.66
C VAL A 86 0.11 -0.49 13.43
N THR A 87 -0.56 0.30 12.60
CA THR A 87 -0.26 1.73 12.43
C THR A 87 -1.48 2.54 12.85
N SER A 88 -1.26 3.52 13.71
CA SER A 88 -2.29 4.46 14.16
C SER A 88 -1.85 5.90 14.02
N PHE A 89 -2.81 6.76 13.72
CA PHE A 89 -2.64 8.21 13.55
C PHE A 89 -4.01 8.90 13.56
N ILE A 90 -3.98 10.23 13.65
CA ILE A 90 -5.16 11.09 13.43
C ILE A 90 -4.88 12.06 12.30
N PHE A 91 -5.95 12.55 11.66
CA PHE A 91 -5.85 13.65 10.71
C PHE A 91 -6.18 14.98 11.39
N GLU A 92 -5.26 15.94 11.26
CA GLU A 92 -5.47 17.34 11.62
C GLU A 92 -5.40 18.18 10.36
N SER A 93 -6.53 18.76 9.96
CA SER A 93 -6.63 19.60 8.75
C SER A 93 -6.04 18.95 7.49
N GLY A 94 -6.30 17.65 7.31
CA GLY A 94 -5.81 16.88 6.17
C GLY A 94 -4.37 16.39 6.30
N VAL A 95 -3.70 16.63 7.42
CA VAL A 95 -2.32 16.19 7.66
C VAL A 95 -2.32 15.08 8.72
N PRO A 96 -1.73 13.91 8.45
CA PRO A 96 -1.62 12.87 9.46
C PRO A 96 -0.61 13.25 10.56
N LYS A 97 -1.01 13.05 11.81
CA LYS A 97 -0.28 13.39 13.04
C LYS A 97 -0.38 12.24 14.05
N HIS A 98 0.42 12.34 15.11
CA HIS A 98 0.41 11.37 16.22
C HIS A 98 0.63 9.92 15.78
N TRP A 99 1.57 9.72 14.86
CA TRP A 99 1.93 8.41 14.37
C TRP A 99 2.38 7.48 15.49
N GLN A 100 1.89 6.25 15.46
CA GLN A 100 2.42 5.12 16.20
C GLN A 100 2.42 3.90 15.30
N MET A 101 3.54 3.17 15.26
CA MET A 101 3.66 1.93 14.52
C MET A 101 4.25 0.86 15.43
N THR A 102 3.61 -0.31 15.50
CA THR A 102 4.17 -1.50 16.15
C THR A 102 4.18 -2.63 15.14
N ILE A 103 5.32 -3.31 14.99
CA ILE A 103 5.45 -4.45 14.08
C ILE A 103 6.06 -5.65 14.80
N GLN A 104 5.60 -6.84 14.43
CA GLN A 104 6.07 -8.09 15.01
C GLN A 104 6.17 -9.24 14.01
N GLY A 105 6.97 -10.24 14.37
CA GLY A 105 7.09 -11.50 13.63
C GLY A 105 8.53 -12.01 13.60
N SER A 106 8.81 -12.99 12.73
CA SER A 106 10.19 -13.35 12.43
C SER A 106 10.91 -12.16 11.76
N ARG A 107 12.23 -12.06 11.94
CA ARG A 107 13.03 -10.98 11.32
C ARG A 107 12.76 -10.85 9.83
N GLN A 108 12.67 -11.99 9.14
CA GLN A 108 12.37 -12.02 7.70
C GLN A 108 11.01 -11.41 7.41
N ARG A 109 9.94 -11.87 8.07
CA ARG A 109 8.57 -11.40 7.81
C ARG A 109 8.35 -9.95 8.22
N VAL A 110 9.02 -9.49 9.27
CA VAL A 110 9.03 -8.08 9.65
C VAL A 110 9.58 -7.23 8.50
N LEU A 111 10.73 -7.62 7.93
CA LEU A 111 11.39 -6.83 6.90
C LEU A 111 10.70 -6.92 5.54
N ASP A 112 10.27 -8.10 5.10
CA ASP A 112 9.80 -8.32 3.72
C ASP A 112 8.28 -8.37 3.54
N SER A 113 7.52 -8.24 4.63
CA SER A 113 6.05 -8.34 4.60
C SER A 113 5.39 -7.25 5.45
N VAL A 114 5.65 -7.23 6.77
CA VAL A 114 4.95 -6.32 7.69
C VAL A 114 5.38 -4.87 7.48
N LEU A 115 6.69 -4.61 7.45
CA LEU A 115 7.20 -3.24 7.27
C LEU A 115 6.73 -2.57 5.97
N PRO A 116 6.81 -3.19 4.77
CA PRO A 116 6.27 -2.56 3.56
C PRO A 116 4.75 -2.35 3.61
N HIS A 117 4.01 -3.23 4.29
CA HIS A 117 2.57 -3.06 4.51
C HIS A 117 2.30 -1.81 5.35
N GLU A 118 2.88 -1.72 6.54
CA GLU A 118 2.66 -0.60 7.46
C GLU A 118 3.17 0.74 6.90
N VAL A 119 4.31 0.73 6.18
CA VAL A 119 4.80 1.92 5.48
C VAL A 119 3.83 2.36 4.37
N SER A 120 3.14 1.43 3.70
CA SER A 120 2.13 1.78 2.68
C SER A 120 0.98 2.59 3.29
N HIS A 121 0.51 2.27 4.50
CA HIS A 121 -0.49 3.09 5.20
C HIS A 121 0.00 4.51 5.42
N THR A 122 1.26 4.70 5.82
CA THR A 122 1.83 6.05 6.02
C THR A 122 1.90 6.85 4.72
N VAL A 123 2.23 6.19 3.60
CA VAL A 123 2.27 6.79 2.27
C VAL A 123 0.87 7.23 1.84
N PHE A 124 -0.12 6.35 1.97
CA PHE A 124 -1.50 6.64 1.59
C PHE A 124 -2.11 7.73 2.45
N ALA A 125 -1.97 7.66 3.77
CA ALA A 125 -2.47 8.70 4.66
C ALA A 125 -1.84 10.07 4.37
N THR A 126 -0.55 10.12 4.06
CA THR A 126 0.12 11.37 3.67
C THR A 126 -0.41 11.93 2.36
N HIS A 127 -0.69 11.07 1.38
CA HIS A 127 -1.18 11.49 0.06
C HIS A 127 -2.66 11.92 0.08
N PHE A 128 -3.53 11.09 0.65
CA PHE A 128 -4.98 11.34 0.62
C PHE A 128 -5.43 12.38 1.64
N GLY A 129 -4.70 12.54 2.75
CA GLY A 129 -5.07 13.46 3.83
C GLY A 129 -6.41 13.15 4.51
N ARG A 130 -6.97 11.97 4.27
CA ARG A 130 -8.22 11.49 4.86
C ARG A 130 -8.26 9.96 4.85
N PRO A 131 -9.10 9.32 5.69
CA PRO A 131 -9.21 7.86 5.71
C PRO A 131 -9.66 7.30 4.35
N LEU A 132 -8.96 6.29 3.88
CA LEU A 132 -9.37 5.47 2.74
C LEU A 132 -10.51 4.51 3.14
N PRO A 133 -11.35 4.05 2.18
CA PRO A 133 -12.20 2.89 2.40
C PRO A 133 -11.36 1.68 2.79
N ARG A 134 -11.79 0.95 3.82
CA ARG A 134 -10.96 -0.10 4.45
C ARG A 134 -10.52 -1.18 3.48
N TRP A 135 -11.39 -1.58 2.55
CA TRP A 135 -11.05 -2.58 1.54
C TRP A 135 -9.87 -2.16 0.66
N ALA A 136 -9.77 -0.86 0.35
CA ALA A 136 -8.76 -0.32 -0.54
C ALA A 136 -7.45 -0.10 0.18
N ASP A 137 -7.51 0.39 1.43
CA ASP A 137 -6.34 0.61 2.28
C ASP A 137 -5.63 -0.72 2.58
N GLU A 138 -6.34 -1.65 3.22
CA GLU A 138 -5.80 -2.98 3.55
C GLU A 138 -5.42 -3.76 2.29
N GLY A 139 -6.29 -3.69 1.27
CA GLY A 139 -6.11 -4.44 0.05
C GLY A 139 -4.85 -4.01 -0.71
N ALA A 140 -4.61 -2.70 -0.85
CA ALA A 140 -3.42 -2.17 -1.48
C ALA A 140 -2.16 -2.48 -0.67
N CYS A 141 -2.20 -2.33 0.66
CA CYS A 141 -1.06 -2.64 1.53
C CYS A 141 -0.70 -4.14 1.48
N THR A 142 -1.69 -5.04 1.43
CA THR A 142 -1.47 -6.48 1.27
C THR A 142 -0.75 -6.81 -0.05
N THR A 143 -0.87 -6.00 -1.11
CA THR A 143 -0.20 -6.30 -2.39
C THR A 143 1.33 -6.25 -2.32
N VAL A 144 1.88 -5.52 -1.34
CA VAL A 144 3.33 -5.37 -1.16
C VAL A 144 3.91 -6.33 -0.13
N GLU A 145 3.07 -7.12 0.52
CA GLU A 145 3.49 -8.19 1.41
C GLU A 145 4.23 -9.31 0.66
N HIS A 146 4.87 -10.19 1.43
CA HIS A 146 5.51 -11.38 0.89
C HIS A 146 4.49 -12.34 0.24
N ASN A 147 4.92 -13.10 -0.77
CA ASN A 147 4.05 -14.00 -1.53
C ASN A 147 3.34 -15.06 -0.66
N SER A 148 3.95 -15.51 0.44
CA SER A 148 3.31 -16.44 1.38
C SER A 148 2.06 -15.84 2.03
N GLU A 149 2.09 -14.56 2.41
CA GLU A 149 0.95 -13.88 3.05
C GLU A 149 -0.14 -13.63 2.02
N LYS A 150 0.23 -13.17 0.81
CA LYS A 150 -0.70 -13.05 -0.33
C LYS A 150 -1.40 -14.36 -0.68
N GLN A 151 -0.67 -15.48 -0.68
CA GLN A 151 -1.26 -16.80 -0.92
C GLN A 151 -2.20 -17.25 0.20
N LYS A 152 -1.90 -16.94 1.46
CA LYS A 152 -2.83 -17.19 2.58
C LYS A 152 -4.13 -16.40 2.39
N GLN A 153 -4.04 -15.12 2.04
CA GLN A 153 -5.22 -14.28 1.77
C GLN A 153 -6.05 -14.82 0.61
N HIS A 154 -5.40 -15.28 -0.47
CA HIS A 154 -6.11 -15.90 -1.59
C HIS A 154 -6.86 -17.17 -1.17
N LYS A 155 -6.24 -18.06 -0.39
CA LYS A 155 -6.90 -19.28 0.13
C LYS A 155 -8.08 -18.96 1.04
N LEU A 156 -7.92 -17.97 1.92
CA LEU A 156 -9.00 -17.50 2.80
C LEU A 156 -10.17 -16.92 2.00
N LEU A 157 -9.88 -16.11 0.98
CA LEU A 157 -10.90 -15.57 0.08
C LEU A 157 -11.75 -16.67 -0.56
N LEU A 158 -11.12 -17.70 -1.16
CA LEU A 158 -11.84 -18.80 -1.78
C LEU A 158 -12.76 -19.52 -0.77
N ARG A 159 -12.30 -19.69 0.48
CA ARG A 159 -13.12 -20.23 1.56
C ARG A 159 -14.30 -19.32 1.89
N TYR A 160 -14.11 -18.01 1.99
CA TYR A 160 -15.19 -17.08 2.33
C TYR A 160 -16.24 -17.00 1.22
N LEU A 161 -15.82 -16.99 -0.05
CA LEU A 161 -16.74 -16.97 -1.18
C LEU A 161 -17.55 -18.26 -1.29
N THR A 162 -16.93 -19.42 -1.08
CA THR A 162 -17.63 -20.73 -1.13
C THR A 162 -18.52 -20.99 0.08
N THR A 163 -18.40 -20.20 1.16
CA THR A 163 -19.26 -20.26 2.36
C THR A 163 -20.23 -19.08 2.47
N ALA A 164 -20.50 -18.40 1.36
CA ALA A 164 -21.44 -17.26 1.28
C ALA A 164 -21.11 -16.09 2.23
N ARG A 165 -19.84 -15.93 2.60
CA ARG A 165 -19.35 -14.85 3.47
C ARG A 165 -18.82 -13.64 2.70
N GLY A 166 -18.79 -13.67 1.37
CA GLY A 166 -18.33 -12.55 0.54
C GLY A 166 -19.12 -11.26 0.80
N ILE A 167 -18.45 -10.11 0.70
CA ILE A 167 -19.07 -8.80 0.91
C ILE A 167 -19.54 -8.26 -0.45
N PRO A 168 -20.83 -7.95 -0.65
CA PRO A 168 -21.29 -7.33 -1.89
C PRO A 168 -20.58 -5.99 -2.17
N PHE A 169 -20.17 -5.73 -3.42
CA PHE A 169 -19.33 -4.58 -3.78
C PHE A 169 -20.05 -3.25 -3.55
N ASN A 170 -21.37 -3.20 -3.78
CA ASN A 170 -22.19 -2.04 -3.46
C ASN A 170 -22.11 -1.63 -1.97
N LYS A 171 -21.84 -2.57 -1.07
CA LYS A 171 -21.55 -2.32 0.34
C LYS A 171 -20.06 -2.05 0.54
N MET A 172 -19.20 -2.98 0.12
CA MET A 172 -17.75 -2.96 0.39
C MET A 172 -17.10 -1.64 -0.02
N LEU A 173 -17.39 -1.15 -1.23
CA LEU A 173 -16.75 0.03 -1.80
C LEU A 173 -16.97 1.28 -0.93
N ARG A 174 -18.08 1.35 -0.19
CA ARG A 174 -18.49 2.50 0.62
C ARG A 174 -18.16 2.33 2.11
N MET A 175 -17.55 1.21 2.51
CA MET A 175 -17.26 0.93 3.92
C MET A 175 -16.14 1.82 4.46
N LYS A 176 -16.46 2.57 5.52
CA LYS A 176 -15.51 3.39 6.29
C LYS A 176 -15.09 2.70 7.59
N GLU A 177 -15.97 1.87 8.13
CA GLU A 177 -15.76 1.11 9.36
C GLU A 177 -15.44 -0.36 9.05
N TYR A 178 -14.73 -1.01 9.97
CA TYR A 178 -14.47 -2.44 9.88
C TYR A 178 -15.77 -3.24 10.09
N PRO A 179 -16.04 -4.27 9.28
CA PRO A 179 -17.13 -5.20 9.56
C PRO A 179 -16.78 -6.08 10.75
N ARG A 180 -17.78 -6.77 11.32
CA ARG A 180 -17.53 -7.82 12.32
C ARG A 180 -16.57 -8.89 11.79
N ASP A 181 -16.70 -9.24 10.51
CA ASP A 181 -15.83 -10.20 9.83
C ASP A 181 -14.69 -9.50 9.09
N ILE A 182 -13.74 -8.98 9.88
CA ILE A 182 -12.60 -8.21 9.39
C ILE A 182 -11.80 -9.01 8.35
N MET A 183 -11.57 -10.30 8.61
CA MET A 183 -10.73 -11.14 7.75
C MET A 183 -11.28 -11.27 6.32
N THR A 184 -12.61 -11.34 6.16
CA THR A 184 -13.22 -11.33 4.82
C THR A 184 -12.92 -10.03 4.09
N LEU A 185 -12.98 -8.88 4.77
CA LEU A 185 -12.65 -7.59 4.15
C LEU A 185 -11.18 -7.54 3.70
N TYR A 186 -10.25 -8.08 4.49
CA TYR A 186 -8.83 -8.13 4.11
C TYR A 186 -8.63 -9.00 2.87
N SER A 187 -9.09 -10.24 2.91
CA SER A 187 -8.88 -11.19 1.80
C SER A 187 -9.57 -10.74 0.51
N GLN A 188 -10.79 -10.20 0.62
CA GLN A 188 -11.53 -9.69 -0.53
C GLN A 188 -10.94 -8.37 -1.03
N GLY A 189 -10.64 -7.43 -0.14
CA GLY A 189 -10.02 -6.14 -0.48
C GLY A 189 -8.69 -6.32 -1.19
N PHE A 190 -7.85 -7.24 -0.72
CA PHE A 190 -6.59 -7.63 -1.37
C PHE A 190 -6.83 -8.11 -2.80
N SER A 191 -7.74 -9.07 -3.01
CA SER A 191 -7.99 -9.62 -4.33
C SER A 191 -8.58 -8.60 -5.30
N VAL A 192 -9.48 -7.73 -4.83
CA VAL A 192 -10.07 -6.67 -5.68
C VAL A 192 -9.01 -5.62 -6.01
N SER A 193 -8.19 -5.22 -5.06
CA SER A 193 -7.07 -4.30 -5.31
C SER A 193 -6.09 -4.90 -6.32
N GLN A 194 -5.72 -6.17 -6.17
CA GLN A 194 -4.88 -6.88 -7.13
C GLN A 194 -5.52 -6.90 -8.52
N TYR A 195 -6.81 -7.18 -8.62
CA TYR A 195 -7.53 -7.23 -9.89
C TYR A 195 -7.53 -5.87 -10.59
N LEU A 196 -7.87 -4.79 -9.88
CA LEU A 196 -7.87 -3.43 -10.42
C LEU A 196 -6.46 -2.94 -10.79
N ILE A 197 -5.45 -3.28 -9.99
CA ILE A 197 -4.05 -2.95 -10.29
C ILE A 197 -3.55 -3.73 -11.50
N ALA A 198 -3.96 -5.00 -11.68
CA ALA A 198 -3.59 -5.79 -12.86
C ALA A 198 -4.18 -5.21 -14.16
N HIS A 199 -5.34 -4.54 -14.09
CA HIS A 199 -5.94 -3.88 -15.25
C HIS A 199 -5.17 -2.67 -15.73
N HIS A 200 -4.84 -1.71 -14.87
CA HIS A 200 -4.27 -0.41 -15.31
C HIS A 200 -3.16 0.14 -14.40
N GLY A 201 -2.60 -0.70 -13.51
CA GLY A 201 -1.50 -0.36 -12.62
C GLY A 201 -1.89 0.45 -11.38
N LYS A 202 -0.91 0.62 -10.49
CA LYS A 202 -1.05 1.27 -9.18
C LYS A 202 -1.49 2.73 -9.27
N ARG A 203 -0.97 3.49 -10.24
CA ARG A 203 -1.29 4.93 -10.39
C ARG A 203 -2.74 5.15 -10.81
N THR A 204 -3.28 4.29 -11.67
CA THR A 204 -4.70 4.34 -12.05
C THR A 204 -5.58 3.98 -10.85
N PHE A 205 -5.16 3.00 -10.04
CA PHE A 205 -5.86 2.67 -8.80
C PHE A 205 -5.93 3.85 -7.82
N ILE A 206 -4.83 4.61 -7.66
CA ILE A 206 -4.84 5.83 -6.83
C ILE A 206 -5.83 6.87 -7.39
N LYS A 207 -5.76 7.20 -8.69
CA LYS A 207 -6.68 8.15 -9.33
C LYS A 207 -8.14 7.73 -9.23
N PHE A 208 -8.40 6.44 -9.34
CA PHE A 208 -9.72 5.86 -9.14
C PHE A 208 -10.24 6.15 -7.72
N LEU A 209 -9.42 5.91 -6.69
CA LEU A 209 -9.82 6.20 -5.31
C LEU A 209 -10.04 7.70 -5.07
N GLU A 210 -9.18 8.56 -5.62
CA GLU A 210 -9.33 10.03 -5.53
C GLU A 210 -10.71 10.46 -6.09
N ASP A 211 -11.05 10.03 -7.31
CA ASP A 211 -12.31 10.36 -7.97
C ASP A 211 -13.52 9.78 -7.24
N ALA A 212 -13.44 8.50 -6.84
CA ALA A 212 -14.53 7.81 -6.16
C ALA A 212 -14.84 8.43 -4.80
N MET A 213 -13.81 8.78 -4.03
CA MET A 213 -13.98 9.38 -2.72
C MET A 213 -14.33 10.87 -2.77
N SER A 214 -13.94 11.59 -3.83
CA SER A 214 -14.31 13.00 -4.03
C SER A 214 -15.80 13.12 -4.39
N SER A 215 -16.26 12.32 -5.35
CA SER A 215 -17.65 12.36 -5.83
C SER A 215 -18.64 11.56 -4.99
N GLY A 216 -18.19 10.51 -4.29
CA GLY A 216 -19.05 9.49 -3.67
C GLY A 216 -19.76 8.57 -4.68
N ASN A 217 -19.54 8.79 -5.99
CA ASN A 217 -20.15 8.03 -7.08
C ASN A 217 -19.19 6.95 -7.58
N TRP A 218 -19.20 5.82 -6.88
CA TRP A 218 -18.34 4.67 -7.17
C TRP A 218 -18.56 4.07 -8.55
N ASP A 219 -19.80 4.00 -9.04
CA ASP A 219 -20.10 3.43 -10.36
C ASP A 219 -19.50 4.28 -11.48
N LEU A 220 -19.65 5.61 -11.37
CA LEU A 220 -19.05 6.55 -12.32
C LEU A 220 -17.51 6.46 -12.30
N ALA A 221 -16.91 6.39 -11.11
CA ALA A 221 -15.45 6.25 -10.99
C ALA A 221 -14.95 4.91 -11.55
N ILE A 222 -15.66 3.80 -11.29
CA ILE A 222 -15.35 2.49 -11.86
C ILE A 222 -15.38 2.57 -13.40
N ASN A 223 -16.46 3.14 -13.96
CA ASN A 223 -16.62 3.24 -15.41
C ASN A 223 -15.58 4.14 -16.07
N LYS A 224 -15.16 5.22 -15.40
CA LYS A 224 -14.13 6.14 -15.88
C LYS A 224 -12.74 5.47 -15.95
N HIS A 225 -12.38 4.66 -14.96
CA HIS A 225 -11.02 4.15 -14.80
C HIS A 225 -10.81 2.71 -15.28
N TYR A 226 -11.88 1.95 -15.47
CA TYR A 226 -11.81 0.51 -15.74
C TYR A 226 -12.88 0.07 -16.76
N PRO A 227 -12.70 -1.07 -17.44
CA PRO A 227 -13.65 -1.58 -18.45
C PRO A 227 -14.89 -2.24 -17.81
N PHE A 228 -15.49 -1.55 -16.84
CA PHE A 228 -16.65 -2.01 -16.08
C PHE A 228 -17.74 -0.94 -16.10
N THR A 229 -19.00 -1.34 -16.12
CA THR A 229 -20.12 -0.37 -16.12
C THR A 229 -20.48 0.15 -14.73
N GLY A 230 -19.99 -0.51 -13.67
CA GLY A 230 -20.22 -0.14 -12.28
C GLY A 230 -19.84 -1.28 -11.32
N ALA A 231 -20.20 -1.13 -10.05
CA ALA A 231 -19.85 -2.06 -8.98
C ALA A 231 -20.36 -3.48 -9.21
N SER A 232 -21.59 -3.64 -9.72
CA SER A 232 -22.18 -4.95 -10.00
C SER A 232 -21.44 -5.70 -11.10
N ASP A 233 -21.15 -5.01 -12.22
CA ASP A 233 -20.39 -5.60 -13.35
C ASP A 233 -18.95 -5.94 -12.94
N LEU A 234 -18.30 -5.05 -12.19
CA LEU A 234 -17.00 -5.30 -11.60
C LEU A 234 -17.01 -6.56 -10.71
N GLN A 235 -18.00 -6.72 -9.83
CA GLN A 235 -18.11 -7.91 -8.97
C GLN A 235 -18.26 -9.20 -9.78
N VAL A 236 -19.15 -9.22 -10.77
CA VAL A 236 -19.38 -10.41 -11.63
C VAL A 236 -18.11 -10.79 -12.37
N LYS A 237 -17.44 -9.83 -13.01
CA LYS A 237 -16.20 -10.06 -13.76
C LYS A 237 -15.03 -10.46 -12.86
N TRP A 238 -14.95 -9.89 -11.66
CA TRP A 238 -13.95 -10.29 -10.65
C TRP A 238 -14.16 -11.74 -10.17
N VAL A 239 -15.39 -12.15 -9.85
CA VAL A 239 -15.68 -13.56 -9.48
C VAL A 239 -15.33 -14.50 -10.64
N ALA A 240 -15.67 -14.13 -11.88
CA ALA A 240 -15.33 -14.93 -13.05
C ALA A 240 -13.80 -15.04 -13.26
N TRP A 241 -13.06 -13.97 -13.01
CA TRP A 241 -11.60 -13.96 -13.06
C TRP A 241 -10.97 -14.84 -11.97
N LEU A 242 -11.50 -14.79 -10.74
CA LEU A 242 -11.10 -15.69 -9.65
C LEU A 242 -11.33 -17.15 -10.01
N GLY A 243 -12.50 -17.48 -10.56
CA GLY A 243 -12.86 -18.84 -10.99
C GLY A 243 -11.93 -19.42 -12.06
N LYS A 244 -11.22 -18.56 -12.82
CA LYS A 244 -10.20 -18.96 -13.80
C LYS A 244 -8.79 -19.09 -13.19
N GLY A 245 -8.65 -19.02 -11.87
CA GLY A 245 -7.36 -19.09 -11.19
C GLY A 245 -6.60 -17.76 -11.16
N SER A 246 -7.30 -16.62 -11.29
CA SER A 246 -6.68 -15.29 -11.24
C SER A 246 -5.57 -15.07 -12.28
N PRO A 247 -5.81 -15.37 -13.58
CA PRO A 247 -4.79 -15.25 -14.61
C PRO A 247 -4.30 -13.80 -14.75
N GLN A 248 -3.10 -13.61 -15.30
CA GLN A 248 -2.59 -12.28 -15.61
C GLN A 248 -3.57 -11.54 -16.53
N VAL A 249 -3.95 -10.33 -16.16
CA VAL A 249 -4.83 -9.49 -16.98
C VAL A 249 -3.97 -8.88 -18.09
N SER A 250 -4.26 -9.23 -19.33
CA SER A 250 -3.60 -8.67 -20.50
C SER A 250 -4.00 -7.21 -20.68
N MET A 251 -3.03 -6.27 -20.66
CA MET A 251 -3.27 -4.88 -21.08
C MET A 251 -3.71 -4.87 -22.56
N PRO A 252 -4.78 -4.16 -22.94
CA PRO A 252 -5.03 -3.84 -24.34
C PRO A 252 -3.82 -3.06 -24.88
N ALA A 253 -3.26 -3.50 -26.03
CA ALA A 253 -2.05 -2.95 -26.64
C ALA A 253 -2.11 -1.43 -26.91
N THR A 254 -3.30 -0.84 -26.95
CA THR A 254 -3.55 0.58 -27.19
C THR A 254 -3.05 1.52 -26.08
N LEU A 255 -2.80 1.05 -24.86
CA LEU A 255 -2.16 1.85 -23.80
C LEU A 255 -0.63 1.70 -23.74
N ALA A 256 -0.06 0.67 -24.36
CA ALA A 256 1.39 0.44 -24.35
C ALA A 256 2.13 1.51 -25.19
N THR A 257 1.50 2.01 -26.26
CA THR A 257 2.09 2.98 -27.19
C THR A 257 2.25 4.38 -26.57
N PHE A 258 1.39 4.77 -25.62
CA PHE A 258 1.47 6.09 -24.96
C PHE A 258 2.56 6.18 -23.87
N ILE A 259 3.03 5.04 -23.34
CA ILE A 259 4.12 5.01 -22.34
C ILE A 259 5.48 4.92 -23.04
N ALA A 260 5.56 4.32 -24.22
CA ALA A 260 6.81 4.14 -24.96
C ALA A 260 7.35 5.45 -25.61
N THR A 261 6.51 6.46 -25.83
CA THR A 261 6.92 7.74 -26.44
C THR A 261 7.46 8.77 -25.45
N GLY A 262 7.49 8.45 -24.15
CA GLY A 262 8.06 9.31 -23.09
C GLY A 262 9.56 9.10 -22.83
N LYS A 263 10.31 8.54 -23.78
CA LYS A 263 11.77 8.44 -23.70
C LYS A 263 12.35 9.78 -24.18
N PRO A 264 13.19 10.50 -23.41
CA PRO A 264 13.89 11.64 -23.97
C PRO A 264 14.78 11.15 -25.12
N ALA A 265 14.74 11.87 -26.23
CA ALA A 265 15.62 11.65 -27.36
C ALA A 265 17.07 11.67 -26.88
N ASP A 266 17.83 10.65 -27.26
CA ASP A 266 19.26 10.59 -27.06
C ASP A 266 19.90 11.84 -27.69
N GLU A 267 20.54 12.68 -26.88
CA GLU A 267 21.43 13.72 -27.39
C GLU A 267 22.62 13.04 -28.05
N GLU A 268 22.62 13.03 -29.37
CA GLU A 268 23.80 12.77 -30.20
C GLU A 268 24.94 13.67 -29.74
N HIS A 269 26.01 13.05 -29.24
CA HIS A 269 27.29 13.71 -29.03
C HIS A 269 27.97 13.87 -30.40
N PRO A 270 28.23 15.09 -30.89
CA PRO A 270 28.96 15.26 -32.14
C PRO A 270 30.43 14.92 -31.90
N ALA A 271 30.97 14.09 -32.79
CA ALA A 271 32.36 13.71 -32.86
C ALA A 271 33.28 14.93 -33.05
N ASP A 272 34.41 14.87 -32.34
CA ASP A 272 35.77 15.16 -32.80
C ASP A 272 35.94 16.24 -33.89
N VAL A 273 36.34 17.43 -33.46
CA VAL A 273 36.93 18.45 -34.35
C VAL A 273 38.31 18.81 -33.81
N GLY A 274 39.33 18.21 -34.43
CA GLY A 274 40.73 18.44 -34.12
C GLY A 274 41.15 19.89 -34.30
N TRP A 275 41.92 20.40 -33.33
CA TRP A 275 42.66 21.64 -33.47
C TRP A 275 44.16 21.37 -33.44
N VAL A 276 44.78 21.69 -34.57
CA VAL A 276 46.21 21.69 -34.86
C VAL A 276 46.89 22.83 -34.08
N ALA A 277 47.79 22.49 -33.16
CA ALA A 277 48.75 23.45 -32.60
C ALA A 277 50.07 23.37 -33.39
N ARG A 278 50.40 24.45 -34.10
CA ARG A 278 51.65 24.64 -34.82
C ARG A 278 52.78 24.93 -33.82
N ARG A 279 53.95 24.34 -34.07
CA ARG A 279 55.22 24.68 -33.43
C ARG A 279 55.64 26.12 -33.77
N ARG A 280 56.03 26.89 -32.76
CA ARG A 280 57.35 27.51 -32.62
C ARG A 280 57.71 27.57 -31.14
#